data_AF-A0A832Z8I1-F1
#
_entry.id   AF-A0A832Z8I1-F1
#
_cell.length_a   1.000
_cell.length_b   1.000
_cell.length_c   1.000
_cell.angle_alpha   90.00
_cell.angle_beta   90.00
_cell.angle_gamma   90.00
#
_symmetry.space_group_name_H-M   'P 1'
#
loop_
_entity.id
_entity.type
_entity.pdbx_description
1 polymer ?
#
loop_
_entity_poly.entity_id
_entity_poly.type
_entity_poly.pdbx_seq_one_letter_code
_entity_poly.pdbx_strand_id
1 'polypeptide(L)'
;MSLSFLLWAVPAYVANAAATLSKFFPRRHPVDFGLHWLDGKRVLGDGKTWEGLFLGVTAGTIAGYAVFSLFGLSSDPFLISLGALFGDI
;
A
#
# COMPACT_ATOMS: atom_id res chain seq x y z
N MET A 1 22.64 -0.35 7.56
CA MET A 1 21.63 -0.39 6.48
C MET A 1 22.31 -0.01 5.17
N SER A 2 22.19 -0.81 4.11
CA SER A 2 22.81 -0.50 2.81
C SER A 2 21.89 0.38 1.96
N LEU A 3 22.47 1.14 1.02
CA LEU A 3 21.71 1.95 0.06
C LEU A 3 20.75 1.09 -0.78
N SER A 4 21.19 -0.09 -1.20
CA SER A 4 20.38 -1.03 -1.97
C SER A 4 19.12 -1.47 -1.22
N PHE A 5 19.20 -1.64 0.10
CA PHE A 5 18.03 -1.98 0.92
C PHE A 5 17.03 -0.82 0.98
N LEU A 6 17.51 0.42 1.14
CA LEU A 6 16.64 1.60 1.10
C LEU A 6 15.89 1.71 -0.23
N LEU A 7 16.61 1.51 -1.35
CA LEU A 7 16.04 1.53 -2.69
C LEU A 7 15.04 0.38 -2.90
N TRP A 8 15.37 -0.81 -2.39
CA TRP A 8 14.49 -1.98 -2.44
C TRP A 8 13.18 -1.77 -1.67
N ALA A 9 13.20 -1.00 -0.58
CA ALA A 9 12.01 -0.70 0.21
C ALA A 9 11.10 0.39 -0.38
N VAL A 10 11.56 1.14 -1.40
CA VAL A 10 10.77 2.24 -2.02
C VAL A 10 9.36 1.84 -2.46
N PRO A 11 9.12 0.71 -3.15
CA PRO A 11 7.78 0.31 -3.58
C PRO A 11 6.81 0.16 -2.39
N ALA A 12 7.30 -0.33 -1.24
CA ALA A 12 6.51 -0.49 -0.03
C ALA A 12 6.17 0.87 0.63
N TYR A 13 7.16 1.75 0.77
CA TYR A 13 6.95 3.09 1.34
C TYR A 13 6.00 3.94 0.50
N VAL A 14 6.17 3.92 -0.84
CA VAL A 14 5.30 4.65 -1.75
C VAL A 14 3.88 4.07 -1.72
N ALA A 15 3.72 2.74 -1.69
CA ALA A 15 2.40 2.11 -1.59
C ALA A 15 1.64 2.56 -0.34
N ASN A 16 2.26 2.48 0.84
CA ASN A 16 1.66 2.88 2.11
C ASN A 16 1.29 4.37 2.13
N ALA A 17 2.20 5.24 1.67
CA ALA A 17 1.93 6.68 1.61
C ALA A 17 0.78 7.00 0.65
N ALA A 18 0.79 6.41 -0.55
CA ALA A 18 -0.23 6.65 -1.56
C ALA A 18 -1.61 6.13 -1.14
N ALA A 19 -1.70 5.02 -0.40
CA ALA A 19 -2.98 4.52 0.11
C ALA A 19 -3.72 5.56 0.97
N THR A 20 -3.00 6.38 1.74
CA THR A 20 -3.61 7.44 2.57
C THR A 20 -4.27 8.55 1.77
N LEU A 21 -3.93 8.70 0.49
CA LEU A 21 -4.54 9.68 -0.41
C LEU A 21 -5.95 9.28 -0.82
N SER A 22 -6.40 8.05 -0.54
CA SER A 22 -7.79 7.65 -0.75
C SER A 22 -8.79 8.53 -0.01
N LYS A 23 -8.37 9.20 1.07
CA LYS A 23 -9.18 10.18 1.80
C LYS A 23 -9.69 11.34 0.95
N PHE A 24 -9.03 11.62 -0.18
CA PHE A 24 -9.43 12.66 -1.13
C PHE A 24 -10.46 12.15 -2.16
N PHE A 25 -10.77 10.85 -2.18
CA PHE A 25 -11.80 10.31 -3.06
C PHE A 25 -13.20 10.62 -2.49
N PRO A 26 -14.15 11.02 -3.35
CA PRO A 26 -15.50 11.39 -2.93
C PRO A 26 -16.28 10.20 -2.34
N ARG A 27 -15.93 8.98 -2.73
CA ARG A 27 -16.45 7.73 -2.17
C ARG A 27 -15.29 6.84 -1.77
N ARG A 28 -15.47 6.17 -0.64
CA ARG A 28 -14.51 5.25 -0.05
C ARG A 28 -15.27 4.02 0.41
N HIS A 29 -14.78 2.84 0.04
CA HIS A 29 -15.37 1.57 0.43
C HIS A 29 -14.43 0.88 1.42
N PRO A 30 -14.80 0.80 2.72
CA PRO A 30 -13.99 0.10 3.70
C PRO A 30 -13.83 -1.38 3.33
N VAL A 31 -12.62 -1.91 3.53
CA VAL A 31 -12.29 -3.31 3.21
C VAL A 31 -13.04 -4.28 4.11
N ASP A 32 -13.35 -3.87 5.35
CA ASP A 32 -14.12 -4.68 6.30
C ASP A 32 -15.64 -4.66 6.07
N PHE A 33 -16.13 -4.01 5.02
CA PHE A 33 -17.56 -3.87 4.71
C PHE A 33 -18.43 -3.32 5.87
N GLY A 34 -17.83 -2.60 6.84
CA GLY A 34 -18.58 -2.11 8.00
C GLY A 34 -18.75 -3.14 9.13
N LEU A 35 -18.05 -4.27 9.07
CA LEU A 35 -18.11 -5.29 10.10
C LEU A 35 -17.57 -4.77 11.44
N HIS A 36 -18.22 -5.22 12.52
CA HIS A 36 -17.82 -4.92 13.89
C HIS A 36 -17.38 -6.20 14.61
N TRP A 37 -16.42 -6.06 15.51
CA TRP A 37 -16.01 -7.12 16.42
C TRP A 37 -16.94 -7.20 17.64
N LEU A 38 -16.73 -8.20 18.50
CA LEU A 38 -17.54 -8.42 19.71
C LEU A 38 -17.50 -7.26 20.71
N ASP A 39 -16.48 -6.41 20.63
CA ASP A 39 -16.33 -5.21 21.45
C ASP A 39 -17.05 -3.98 20.86
N GLY A 40 -17.77 -4.14 19.75
CA GLY A 40 -18.49 -3.08 19.07
C GLY A 40 -17.62 -2.14 18.23
N LYS A 41 -16.31 -2.42 18.07
CA LYS A 41 -15.42 -1.63 17.21
C LYS A 41 -15.35 -2.23 15.80
N ARG A 42 -15.02 -1.40 14.82
CA ARG A 42 -14.77 -1.83 13.44
C ARG A 42 -13.57 -2.77 13.37
N VAL A 43 -13.65 -3.79 12.50
CA VAL A 43 -12.58 -4.80 12.35
C VAL A 43 -11.30 -4.18 11.82
N LEU A 44 -11.40 -3.37 10.75
CA LEU A 44 -10.24 -2.69 10.14
C LEU A 44 -10.37 -1.16 10.23
N GLY A 45 -11.60 -0.65 10.33
CA GLY A 45 -11.90 0.77 10.42
C GLY A 45 -11.95 1.47 9.06
N ASP A 46 -12.35 2.76 9.08
CA ASP A 46 -12.63 3.53 7.84
C ASP A 46 -11.37 3.97 7.08
N GLY A 47 -10.18 3.76 7.65
CA GLY A 47 -8.91 4.07 7.02
C GLY A 47 -8.48 3.03 5.96
N LYS A 48 -8.93 1.78 6.08
CA LYS A 48 -8.56 0.69 5.16
C LYS A 48 -9.63 0.58 4.09
N THR A 49 -9.33 1.08 2.90
CA THR A 49 -10.30 1.25 1.79
C THR A 49 -9.84 0.54 0.53
N TRP A 50 -10.77 0.05 -0.29
CA TRP A 50 -10.45 -0.56 -1.58
C TRP A 50 -9.78 0.44 -2.55
N GLU A 51 -10.18 1.70 -2.51
CA GLU A 51 -9.55 2.79 -3.27
C GLU A 51 -8.11 3.02 -2.81
N GLY A 52 -7.87 2.99 -1.50
CA GLY A 52 -6.52 3.11 -0.94
C GLY A 52 -5.63 1.94 -1.32
N LEU A 53 -6.16 0.71 -1.29
CA LEU A 53 -5.44 -0.47 -1.76
C LEU A 53 -5.06 -0.34 -3.24
N PHE A 54 -6.02 -0.02 -4.10
CA PHE A 54 -5.77 0.09 -5.54
C PHE A 54 -4.77 1.21 -5.87
N LEU A 55 -4.94 2.38 -5.25
CA LEU A 55 -4.05 3.52 -5.44
C LEU A 55 -2.64 3.21 -4.91
N GLY A 56 -2.55 2.60 -3.73
CA GLY A 56 -1.28 2.23 -3.10
C GLY A 56 -0.51 1.21 -3.93
N VAL A 57 -1.16 0.08 -4.31
CA VAL A 57 -0.51 -0.94 -5.15
C VAL A 57 -0.04 -0.32 -6.46
N THR A 58 -0.88 0.46 -7.13
CA THR A 58 -0.55 1.07 -8.43
C THR A 58 0.63 2.04 -8.31
N ALA A 59 0.58 2.97 -7.35
CA ALA A 59 1.64 3.96 -7.17
C ALA A 59 2.97 3.32 -6.73
N GLY A 60 2.92 2.38 -5.79
CA GLY A 60 4.10 1.66 -5.33
C GLY A 60 4.74 0.82 -6.43
N THR A 61 3.92 0.13 -7.24
CA THR A 61 4.39 -0.65 -8.39
C THR A 61 5.09 0.24 -9.41
N ILE A 62 4.48 1.37 -9.80
CA ILE A 62 5.05 2.31 -10.78
C ILE A 62 6.38 2.88 -10.25
N ALA A 63 6.40 3.40 -9.03
CA ALA A 63 7.60 3.98 -8.43
C ALA A 63 8.70 2.93 -8.26
N GLY A 64 8.33 1.73 -7.86
CA GLY A 64 9.25 0.63 -7.67
C GLY A 64 9.88 0.15 -8.97
N TYR A 65 9.11 0.01 -10.06
CA TYR A 65 9.68 -0.29 -11.37
C TYR A 65 10.63 0.81 -11.83
N ALA A 66 10.30 2.08 -11.63
CA ALA A 66 11.18 3.20 -11.95
C ALA A 66 12.51 3.13 -11.18
N VAL A 67 12.47 2.90 -9.86
CA VAL A 67 13.68 2.78 -9.04
C VAL A 67 14.47 1.53 -9.41
N PHE A 68 13.83 0.37 -9.55
CA PHE A 68 14.53 -0.89 -9.72
C PHE A 68 15.23 -0.96 -11.07
N SER A 69 14.62 -0.42 -12.12
CA SER A 69 15.24 -0.34 -13.44
C SER A 69 16.41 0.65 -13.48
N LEU A 70 16.38 1.74 -12.71
CA LEU A 70 17.50 2.69 -12.59
C LEU A 70 18.70 2.12 -11.81
N PHE A 71 18.45 1.28 -10.81
CA PHE A 71 19.48 0.77 -9.89
C PHE A 71 19.80 -0.72 -10.05
N GLY A 72 19.23 -1.38 -11.07
CA GLY A 72 19.50 -2.78 -11.41
C GLY A 72 19.02 -3.78 -10.34
N LEU A 73 17.92 -3.48 -9.63
CA LEU A 73 17.37 -4.36 -8.60
C LEU A 73 16.46 -5.43 -9.23
N SER A 74 16.71 -6.70 -8.92
CA SER A 74 15.95 -7.85 -9.41
C SER A 74 14.95 -8.33 -8.35
N SER A 75 13.83 -7.64 -8.23
CA SER A 75 12.69 -8.02 -7.37
C SER A 75 11.41 -7.52 -8.03
N ASP A 76 10.25 -8.08 -7.65
CA ASP A 76 8.97 -7.67 -8.21
C ASP A 76 8.36 -6.53 -7.37
N PRO A 77 8.32 -5.28 -7.87
CA PRO A 77 7.75 -4.16 -7.14
C PRO A 77 6.27 -4.34 -6.83
N PHE A 78 5.52 -5.04 -7.68
CA PHE A 78 4.10 -5.29 -7.47
C PHE A 78 3.90 -6.14 -6.23
N LEU A 79 4.64 -7.25 -6.09
CA LEU A 79 4.55 -8.11 -4.91
C LEU A 79 5.00 -7.40 -3.64
N ILE A 80 6.02 -6.53 -3.71
CA ILE A 80 6.48 -5.73 -2.58
C ILE A 80 5.40 -4.75 -2.13
N SER A 81 4.79 -4.01 -3.07
CA SER A 81 3.73 -3.05 -2.76
C SER A 81 2.45 -3.73 -2.27
N LEU A 82 2.08 -4.86 -2.87
CA LEU A 82 0.92 -5.67 -2.47
C LEU A 82 1.13 -6.22 -1.05
N GLY A 83 2.29 -6.83 -0.79
CA GLY A 83 2.65 -7.36 0.53
C GLY A 83 2.70 -6.28 1.62
N ALA A 84 3.21 -5.09 1.28
CA ALA A 84 3.24 -3.97 2.23
C ALA A 84 1.84 -3.55 2.67
N LEU A 85 0.88 -3.44 1.74
CA LEU A 85 -0.48 -3.04 2.07
C LEU A 85 -1.28 -4.13 2.76
N PHE A 86 -1.08 -5.40 2.39
CA PHE A 86 -1.69 -6.52 3.12
C PHE A 86 -1.13 -6.66 4.53
N GLY A 87 0.14 -6.36 4.75
CA GLY A 87 0.73 -6.34 6.09
C GLY A 87 0.29 -5.15 6.94
N ASP A 88 -0.22 -4.09 6.32
CA ASP A 88 -0.76 -2.89 6.99
C ASP A 88 -2.27 -3.03 7.30
N ILE A 89 -2.99 -3.91 6.62
CA ILE A 89 -4.39 -4.27 6.92
C ILE A 89 -4.44 -5.15 8.17
#